data_AF-A0A9W9YSJ5-F1
#
_entry.id   AF-A0A9W9YSJ5-F1
#
_cell.length_a   1.000
_cell.length_b   1.000
_cell.length_c   1.000
_cell.angle_alpha   90.00
_cell.angle_beta   90.00
_cell.angle_gamma   90.00
#
_symmetry.space_group_name_H-M   'P 1'
#
loop_
_entity.id
_entity.type
_entity.pdbx_description
1 polymer ?
#
loop_
_entity_poly.entity_id
_entity_poly.type
_entity_poly.pdbx_seq_one_letter_code
_entity_poly.pdbx_strand_id
1 'polypeptide(L)'
;MNAKKRYSLIFLISLLCCSAFIVYRKSTRLWRRSTTTPSSRPNGKLQVQQEKLCFLDSKDEFSLQDKLGVRHERAAVRTTKCTMETCFDRTKCLNDFKVYVYPIQTGQKISPLFGKLLKVLRESRFYTEDPKKACLFIPSLDTLDRDNLSEDYVHDLPPEILSLPHWNGGANHLIFNLFSGTWPDYSEDLRFDTGKAILAKASLSTEFSRPGFDVSFPLFLKTHPPKGSSVDAPSSCAIFPLNRHYKLAFKGKRYLNGIGSDSRNSFYHIHNGKTLSF
;
A
#
# COMPACT_ATOMS: atom_id res chain seq x y z
N MET A 1 -7.58 -56.65 -38.23
CA MET A 1 -8.51 -56.98 -37.11
C MET A 1 -8.07 -56.38 -35.75
N ASN A 2 -7.55 -55.13 -35.66
CA ASN A 2 -6.99 -54.59 -34.40
C ASN A 2 -7.64 -53.30 -33.84
N ALA A 3 -8.66 -52.72 -34.50
CA ALA A 3 -9.34 -51.53 -33.98
C ALA A 3 -10.41 -51.88 -32.92
N LYS A 4 -11.24 -52.91 -33.17
CA LYS A 4 -12.34 -53.30 -32.27
C LYS A 4 -11.86 -53.70 -30.86
N LYS A 5 -10.68 -54.33 -30.75
CA LYS A 5 -10.07 -54.71 -29.46
C LYS A 5 -9.58 -53.50 -28.65
N ARG A 6 -9.07 -52.45 -29.32
CA ARG A 6 -8.57 -51.23 -28.64
C ARG A 6 -9.70 -50.37 -28.07
N TYR A 7 -10.79 -50.22 -28.81
CA TYR A 7 -11.97 -49.49 -28.31
C TYR A 7 -12.74 -50.26 -27.23
N SER A 8 -12.76 -51.59 -27.30
CA SER A 8 -13.36 -52.43 -26.24
C SER A 8 -12.57 -52.33 -24.93
N LEU A 9 -11.23 -52.27 -24.98
CA LEU A 9 -10.40 -52.08 -23.79
C LEU A 9 -10.65 -50.71 -23.13
N ILE A 10 -10.71 -49.64 -23.93
CA ILE A 10 -10.96 -48.28 -23.42
C ILE A 10 -12.36 -48.19 -22.77
N PHE A 11 -13.36 -48.85 -23.35
CA PHE A 11 -14.70 -48.89 -22.79
C PHE A 11 -14.75 -49.64 -21.44
N LEU A 12 -14.02 -50.75 -21.32
CA LEU A 12 -13.93 -51.50 -20.06
C LEU A 12 -13.19 -50.71 -18.97
N ILE A 13 -12.11 -49.99 -19.32
CA ILE A 13 -11.39 -49.13 -18.37
C ILE A 13 -12.28 -47.97 -17.91
N SER A 14 -13.05 -47.37 -18.82
CA SER A 14 -14.00 -46.30 -18.48
C SER A 14 -15.09 -46.77 -17.50
N LEU A 15 -15.65 -47.97 -17.73
CA LEU A 15 -16.62 -48.59 -16.82
C LEU A 15 -16.02 -48.86 -15.43
N LEU A 16 -14.79 -49.37 -15.38
CA LEU A 16 -14.08 -49.60 -14.11
C LEU A 16 -13.85 -48.29 -13.35
N CYS A 17 -13.35 -47.25 -14.02
CA CYS A 17 -13.13 -45.92 -13.42
C CYS A 17 -14.43 -45.29 -12.92
N CYS A 18 -15.52 -45.38 -13.69
CA CYS A 18 -16.84 -44.89 -13.27
C CYS A 18 -17.36 -45.64 -12.04
N SER A 19 -17.20 -46.97 -11.99
CA SER A 19 -17.62 -47.77 -10.83
C SER A 19 -16.82 -47.42 -9.57
N ALA A 20 -15.50 -47.25 -9.69
CA ALA A 20 -14.63 -46.83 -8.59
C ALA A 20 -14.99 -45.42 -8.08
N PHE A 21 -15.30 -44.48 -8.98
CA PHE A 21 -15.72 -43.13 -8.61
C PHE A 21 -17.06 -43.10 -7.86
N ILE A 22 -18.02 -43.95 -8.27
CA ILE A 22 -19.31 -44.08 -7.59
C ILE A 22 -19.12 -44.67 -6.18
N VAL A 23 -18.27 -45.70 -6.03
CA VAL A 23 -17.94 -46.29 -4.73
C VAL A 23 -17.24 -45.27 -3.83
N TYR A 24 -16.30 -44.50 -4.36
CA TYR A 24 -15.62 -43.42 -3.61
C TYR A 24 -16.60 -42.35 -3.13
N ARG A 25 -17.56 -41.92 -3.98
CA ARG A 25 -18.61 -40.96 -3.57
C ARG A 25 -19.60 -41.54 -2.56
N LYS A 26 -19.91 -42.84 -2.61
CA LYS A 26 -20.76 -43.48 -1.58
C LYS A 26 -20.00 -43.64 -0.25
N SER A 27 -18.73 -44.03 -0.28
CA SER A 27 -17.89 -44.17 0.91
C SER A 27 -17.71 -42.83 1.63
N THR A 28 -17.41 -41.75 0.89
CA THR A 28 -17.30 -40.39 1.47
C THR A 28 -18.63 -39.85 2.00
N ARG A 29 -19.78 -40.22 1.41
CA ARG A 29 -21.10 -39.87 1.96
C ARG A 29 -21.46 -40.68 3.22
N LEU A 30 -21.06 -41.96 3.29
CA LEU A 30 -21.25 -42.80 4.48
C LEU A 30 -20.38 -42.32 5.64
N TRP A 31 -19.15 -41.86 5.35
CA TRP A 31 -18.27 -41.27 6.36
C TRP A 31 -18.78 -39.92 6.88
N ARG A 32 -19.43 -39.12 6.02
CA ARG A 32 -20.05 -37.84 6.42
C ARG A 32 -21.36 -37.99 7.20
N ARG A 33 -21.95 -39.20 7.28
CA ARG A 33 -23.22 -39.46 7.99
C ARG A 33 -23.06 -40.07 9.38
N SER A 34 -21.83 -40.43 9.81
CA SER A 34 -21.55 -41.04 11.13
C SER A 34 -21.07 -40.05 12.21
N THR A 35 -20.97 -38.75 11.92
CA THR A 35 -20.58 -37.74 12.92
C THR A 35 -21.64 -36.67 13.06
N THR A 36 -22.80 -37.03 13.60
CA THR A 36 -23.76 -36.06 14.13
C THR A 36 -24.72 -36.74 15.12
N THR A 37 -24.39 -36.64 16.41
CA THR A 37 -25.33 -36.87 17.51
C THR A 37 -25.67 -35.52 18.14
N PRO A 38 -26.95 -35.22 18.44
CA PRO A 38 -27.34 -33.97 19.08
C PRO A 38 -27.46 -34.14 20.61
N SER A 39 -26.92 -33.22 21.40
CA SER A 39 -27.29 -33.10 22.82
C SER A 39 -27.47 -31.64 23.24
N SER A 40 -28.75 -31.30 23.49
CA SER A 40 -29.30 -30.49 24.58
C SER A 40 -28.50 -29.27 25.12
N ARG A 41 -29.16 -28.10 25.00
CA ARG A 41 -28.94 -26.89 25.82
C ARG A 41 -29.07 -27.18 27.33
N PRO A 42 -28.44 -26.34 28.16
CA PRO A 42 -29.25 -25.56 29.08
C PRO A 42 -28.98 -24.05 29.00
N ASN A 43 -30.01 -23.30 29.38
CA ASN A 43 -30.04 -21.84 29.44
C ASN A 43 -29.08 -21.29 30.51
N GLY A 44 -28.29 -20.30 30.13
CA GLY A 44 -27.57 -19.39 31.01
C GLY A 44 -27.22 -18.14 30.24
N LYS A 45 -27.70 -16.97 30.70
CA LYS A 45 -27.45 -15.67 30.07
C LYS A 45 -25.96 -15.45 29.84
N LEU A 46 -25.56 -15.29 28.57
CA LEU A 46 -24.49 -14.38 28.19
C LEU A 46 -24.82 -13.87 26.80
N GLN A 47 -25.25 -12.61 26.70
CA GLN A 47 -25.27 -11.88 25.44
C GLN A 47 -23.83 -11.83 24.92
N VAL A 48 -23.47 -12.73 24.02
CA VAL A 48 -22.33 -12.50 23.14
C VAL A 48 -22.87 -11.66 22.00
N GLN A 49 -22.93 -10.36 22.24
CA GLN A 49 -23.02 -9.36 21.20
C GLN A 49 -21.77 -9.51 20.33
N GLN A 50 -21.86 -10.33 19.29
CA GLN A 50 -20.82 -10.44 18.28
C GLN A 50 -20.95 -9.27 17.29
N GLU A 51 -20.81 -8.06 17.83
CA GLU A 51 -20.33 -6.91 17.08
C GLU A 51 -18.84 -6.78 17.38
N LYS A 52 -18.01 -7.37 16.53
CA LYS A 52 -16.61 -6.93 16.43
C LYS A 52 -16.11 -7.12 15.01
N LEU A 53 -16.43 -6.16 14.16
CA LEU A 53 -15.59 -5.84 13.02
C LEU A 53 -15.06 -4.43 13.22
N CYS A 54 -13.86 -4.30 13.78
CA CYS A 54 -13.04 -3.09 13.75
C CYS A 54 -11.65 -3.44 14.29
N PHE A 55 -10.64 -3.44 13.42
CA PHE A 55 -9.27 -3.83 13.74
C PHE A 55 -8.71 -3.10 14.99
N LEU A 56 -8.07 -3.93 15.83
CA LEU A 56 -7.40 -3.75 17.12
C LEU A 56 -8.25 -3.96 18.39
N ASP A 57 -7.80 -4.91 19.22
CA ASP A 57 -8.34 -5.33 20.51
C ASP A 57 -7.44 -4.83 21.65
N SER A 58 -7.93 -4.79 22.90
CA SER A 58 -7.22 -4.31 24.09
C SER A 58 -5.89 -5.03 24.39
N LYS A 59 -5.53 -6.07 23.64
CA LYS A 59 -4.24 -6.77 23.69
C LYS A 59 -3.14 -6.15 22.82
N ASP A 60 -3.48 -5.29 21.86
CA ASP A 60 -2.49 -4.62 21.00
C ASP A 60 -1.74 -3.48 21.74
N GLU A 61 -2.14 -3.19 22.98
CA GLU A 61 -1.62 -2.13 23.85
C GLU A 61 -0.39 -2.57 24.68
N PHE A 62 0.02 -3.84 24.65
CA PHE A 62 1.02 -4.37 25.62
C PHE A 62 2.32 -4.99 25.06
N SER A 63 2.62 -4.91 23.76
CA SER A 63 3.88 -5.48 23.23
C SER A 63 4.57 -4.66 22.14
N LEU A 64 4.71 -3.34 22.33
CA LEU A 64 5.62 -2.50 21.53
C LEU A 64 6.52 -1.59 22.37
N GLN A 65 6.76 -1.97 23.62
CA GLN A 65 7.91 -1.47 24.37
C GLN A 65 8.89 -2.62 24.56
N ASP A 66 9.81 -2.74 23.61
CA ASP A 66 11.18 -2.98 24.05
C ASP A 66 12.20 -2.18 23.25
N LYS A 67 13.25 -1.82 23.98
CA LYS A 67 14.16 -0.69 23.76
C LYS A 67 15.02 -0.85 22.52
N LEU A 68 15.06 0.19 21.67
CA LEU A 68 16.22 0.46 20.82
C LEU A 68 16.63 1.92 20.98
N GLY A 69 17.33 2.19 22.08
CA GLY A 69 18.20 3.35 22.15
C GLY A 69 19.39 3.12 21.23
N VAL A 70 19.29 3.55 19.97
CA VAL A 70 20.44 3.57 19.07
C VAL A 70 20.87 5.00 18.85
N ARG A 71 21.99 5.36 19.46
CA ARG A 71 22.73 6.58 19.18
C ARG A 71 23.46 6.37 17.86
N HIS A 72 22.84 6.74 16.74
CA HIS A 72 23.52 6.75 15.45
C HIS A 72 24.31 8.05 15.25
N GLU A 73 25.60 7.86 15.02
CA GLU A 73 26.55 8.89 14.63
C GLU A 73 26.15 9.46 13.26
N ARG A 74 26.08 10.78 13.18
CA ARG A 74 25.45 11.52 12.09
C ARG A 74 26.29 11.43 10.82
N ALA A 75 25.78 10.79 9.78
CA ALA A 75 26.23 11.08 8.42
C ALA A 75 25.79 12.51 8.07
N ALA A 76 26.76 13.42 8.00
CA ALA A 76 26.55 14.82 7.69
C ALA A 76 26.26 15.00 6.19
N VAL A 77 25.02 14.77 5.78
CA VAL A 77 24.49 15.42 4.56
C VAL A 77 24.00 16.80 5.00
N ARG A 78 24.46 17.86 4.33
CA ARG A 78 24.10 19.26 4.59
C ARG A 78 22.64 19.56 4.24
N THR A 79 21.70 18.89 4.90
CA THR A 79 20.28 19.18 4.80
C THR A 79 19.89 20.10 5.94
N THR A 80 19.29 21.24 5.61
CA THR A 80 18.48 22.04 6.54
C THR A 80 17.61 21.09 7.37
N LYS A 81 17.74 21.11 8.69
CA LYS A 81 16.97 20.26 9.60
C LYS A 81 15.51 20.71 9.59
N CYS A 82 14.75 20.25 8.60
CA CYS A 82 13.33 20.55 8.50
C CYS A 82 12.56 19.84 9.61
N THR A 83 11.71 20.63 10.26
CA THR A 83 10.73 20.20 11.25
C THR A 83 9.37 20.79 10.85
N MET A 84 8.30 20.30 11.47
CA MET A 84 6.96 20.82 11.20
C MET A 84 6.78 22.29 11.62
N GLU A 85 7.71 22.83 12.40
CA GLU A 85 7.76 24.23 12.84
C GLU A 85 8.59 25.10 11.89
N THR A 86 9.66 24.55 11.29
CA THR A 86 10.63 25.33 10.50
C THR A 86 10.37 25.30 8.98
N CYS A 87 9.78 24.22 8.48
CA CYS A 87 9.62 23.98 7.05
C CYS A 87 8.16 23.87 6.58
N PHE A 88 7.21 23.83 7.51
CA PHE A 88 5.78 23.74 7.20
C PHE A 88 5.02 24.94 7.79
N ASP A 89 4.31 25.67 6.93
CA ASP A 89 3.46 26.78 7.32
C ASP A 89 2.09 26.25 7.78
N ARG A 90 1.95 26.06 9.10
CA ARG A 90 0.71 25.59 9.72
C ARG A 90 -0.44 26.57 9.59
N THR A 91 -0.17 27.86 9.35
CA THR A 91 -1.21 28.90 9.33
C THR A 91 -2.20 28.70 8.19
N LYS A 92 -1.74 28.14 7.07
CA LYS A 92 -2.59 27.76 5.92
C LYS A 92 -3.59 26.64 6.22
N CYS A 93 -3.42 25.94 7.34
CA CYS A 93 -4.17 24.74 7.67
C CYS A 93 -5.12 24.91 8.87
N LEU A 94 -5.19 26.12 9.46
CA LEU A 94 -5.95 26.37 10.69
C LEU A 94 -7.46 26.35 10.49
N ASN A 95 -7.94 26.81 9.33
CA ASN A 95 -9.37 26.94 9.06
C ASN A 95 -9.97 25.68 8.44
N ASP A 96 -9.38 25.21 7.34
CA ASP A 96 -9.78 23.99 6.64
C ASP A 96 -8.53 23.31 6.06
N PHE A 97 -8.60 21.98 5.90
CA PHE A 97 -7.53 21.20 5.31
C PHE A 97 -7.86 20.92 3.85
N LYS A 98 -7.42 21.82 2.96
CA LYS A 98 -7.53 21.62 1.52
C LYS A 98 -6.21 21.24 0.88
N VAL A 99 -6.29 20.42 -0.17
CA VAL A 99 -5.18 19.89 -0.94
C VAL A 99 -5.32 20.36 -2.38
N TYR A 100 -4.34 21.14 -2.84
CA TYR A 100 -4.22 21.53 -4.24
C TYR A 100 -3.32 20.54 -4.97
N VAL A 101 -3.81 20.02 -6.09
CA VAL A 101 -3.06 19.15 -6.98
C VAL A 101 -2.76 19.93 -8.25
N TYR A 102 -1.47 20.11 -8.57
CA TYR A 102 -1.07 20.86 -9.77
C TYR A 102 -1.70 20.27 -11.04
N PRO A 103 -1.97 21.08 -12.08
CA PRO A 103 -2.34 20.54 -13.37
C PRO A 103 -1.17 19.73 -13.96
N ILE A 104 -1.49 18.70 -14.74
CA ILE A 104 -0.49 17.93 -15.50
C ILE A 104 -0.13 18.78 -16.72
N GLN A 105 1.17 19.00 -16.94
CA GLN A 105 1.63 19.80 -18.08
C GLN A 105 1.61 19.00 -19.38
N THR A 106 1.42 19.68 -20.51
CA THR A 106 1.42 19.03 -21.83
C THR A 106 2.78 18.39 -22.10
N GLY A 107 2.79 17.13 -22.54
CA GLY A 107 4.01 16.37 -22.83
C GLY A 107 4.67 15.73 -21.60
N GLN A 108 4.12 15.95 -20.40
CA GLN A 108 4.64 15.36 -19.18
C GLN A 108 4.30 13.87 -19.09
N LYS A 109 5.31 13.05 -18.77
CA LYS A 109 5.17 11.62 -18.55
C LYS A 109 4.61 11.34 -17.16
N ILE A 110 3.51 10.58 -17.11
CA ILE A 110 2.84 10.17 -15.86
C ILE A 110 2.64 8.66 -15.90
N SER A 111 3.21 7.94 -14.93
CA SER A 111 3.00 6.50 -14.81
C SER A 111 1.54 6.19 -14.46
N PRO A 112 1.01 5.01 -14.83
CA PRO A 112 -0.35 4.61 -14.47
C PRO A 112 -0.61 4.63 -12.95
N LEU A 113 0.41 4.33 -12.14
CA LEU A 113 0.29 4.33 -10.68
C LEU A 113 0.19 5.75 -10.13
N PHE A 114 1.01 6.68 -10.62
CA PHE A 114 0.92 8.08 -10.22
C PHE A 114 -0.37 8.73 -10.69
N GLY A 115 -0.81 8.43 -11.92
CA GLY A 115 -2.12 8.86 -12.42
C GLY A 115 -3.29 8.42 -11.53
N LYS A 116 -3.27 7.17 -11.05
CA LYS A 116 -4.26 6.68 -10.06
C LYS A 116 -4.19 7.47 -8.74
N LEU A 117 -2.99 7.73 -8.24
CA LEU A 117 -2.78 8.51 -7.01
C LEU A 117 -3.38 9.91 -7.14
N LEU A 118 -3.01 10.64 -8.20
CA LEU A 118 -3.54 11.98 -8.47
C LEU A 118 -5.06 11.98 -8.64
N LYS A 119 -5.63 10.95 -9.30
CA LYS A 119 -7.08 10.78 -9.43
C LYS A 119 -7.76 10.64 -8.07
N VAL A 120 -7.26 9.76 -7.20
CA VAL A 120 -7.82 9.56 -5.85
C VAL A 120 -7.76 10.85 -5.02
N LEU A 121 -6.66 11.61 -5.13
CA LEU A 121 -6.51 12.90 -4.44
C LEU A 121 -7.53 13.93 -4.92
N ARG A 122 -7.73 14.05 -6.23
CA ARG A 122 -8.72 14.98 -6.83
C ARG A 122 -10.17 14.58 -6.52
N GLU A 123 -10.47 13.29 -6.42
CA GLU A 123 -11.79 12.79 -6.02
C GLU A 123 -12.06 12.88 -4.50
N SER A 124 -11.05 13.28 -3.71
CA SER A 124 -11.20 13.36 -2.25
C SER A 124 -11.93 14.65 -1.83
N ARG A 125 -12.61 14.61 -0.68
CA ARG A 125 -13.26 15.80 -0.07
C ARG A 125 -12.29 16.93 0.29
N PHE A 126 -11.00 16.64 0.32
CA PHE A 126 -9.96 17.61 0.65
C PHE A 126 -9.49 18.38 -0.58
N TYR A 127 -9.82 17.94 -1.79
CA TYR A 127 -9.38 18.61 -3.01
C TYR A 127 -9.90 20.06 -3.12
N THR A 128 -9.07 20.94 -3.68
CA THR A 128 -9.45 22.29 -4.10
C THR A 128 -8.77 22.64 -5.43
N GLU A 129 -9.49 23.35 -6.30
CA GLU A 129 -8.93 23.97 -7.52
C GLU A 129 -8.24 25.31 -7.23
N ASP A 130 -8.59 25.97 -6.13
CA ASP A 130 -8.03 27.27 -5.75
C ASP A 130 -6.79 27.07 -4.85
N PRO A 131 -5.57 27.41 -5.31
CA PRO A 131 -4.35 27.29 -4.53
C PRO A 131 -4.31 28.23 -3.32
N LYS A 132 -5.11 29.31 -3.30
CA LYS A 132 -5.17 30.24 -2.15
C LYS A 132 -5.84 29.63 -0.93
N LYS A 133 -6.73 28.64 -1.15
CA LYS A 133 -7.41 27.89 -0.08
C LYS A 133 -6.61 26.69 0.40
N ALA A 134 -5.54 26.33 -0.30
CA ALA A 134 -4.82 25.09 -0.08
C ALA A 134 -3.89 25.17 1.14
N CYS A 135 -4.03 24.20 2.03
CA CYS A 135 -3.09 23.91 3.10
C CYS A 135 -1.89 23.13 2.56
N LEU A 136 -2.13 22.13 1.69
CA LEU A 136 -1.11 21.24 1.16
C LEU A 136 -1.09 21.26 -0.37
N PHE A 137 0.10 21.14 -0.95
CA PHE A 137 0.34 21.18 -2.39
C PHE A 137 0.95 19.85 -2.86
N ILE A 138 0.41 19.28 -3.93
CA ILE A 138 0.89 18.02 -4.51
C ILE A 138 1.33 18.27 -5.95
N PRO A 139 2.65 18.33 -6.23
CA PRO A 139 3.17 18.42 -7.58
C PRO A 139 2.65 17.28 -8.45
N SER A 140 2.24 17.58 -9.69
CA SER A 140 1.90 16.56 -10.69
C SER A 140 3.14 16.10 -11.45
N LEU A 141 4.28 15.96 -10.77
CA LEU A 141 5.53 15.45 -11.33
C LEU A 141 5.76 14.03 -10.80
N ASP A 142 5.90 13.06 -11.70
CA ASP A 142 6.04 11.67 -11.29
C ASP A 142 7.42 11.40 -10.69
N THR A 143 7.40 11.20 -9.37
CA THR A 143 8.58 10.93 -8.52
C THR A 143 8.50 9.55 -7.87
N LEU A 144 7.50 8.73 -8.26
CA LEU A 144 7.25 7.44 -7.62
C LEU A 144 8.39 6.46 -7.81
N ASP A 145 8.99 6.42 -9.01
CA ASP A 145 10.10 5.54 -9.35
C ASP A 145 11.37 6.33 -9.69
N ARG A 146 12.40 6.15 -8.85
CA ARG A 146 13.73 6.72 -9.05
C ARG A 146 14.78 5.70 -9.46
N ASP A 147 14.35 4.52 -9.90
CA ASP A 147 15.21 3.56 -10.59
C ASP A 147 15.43 4.00 -12.05
N ASN A 148 16.67 4.30 -12.43
CA ASN A 148 17.03 4.75 -13.78
C ASN A 148 16.78 3.69 -14.87
N LEU A 149 16.64 2.41 -14.48
CA LEU A 149 16.28 1.31 -15.38
C LEU A 149 14.77 1.16 -15.55
N SER A 150 13.96 1.88 -14.76
CA SER A 150 12.51 1.79 -14.82
C SER A 150 11.96 2.55 -16.03
N GLU A 151 11.04 1.90 -16.75
CA GLU A 151 10.24 2.57 -17.78
C GLU A 151 9.40 3.73 -17.23
N ASP A 152 9.15 3.78 -15.92
CA ASP A 152 8.40 4.86 -15.26
C ASP A 152 9.31 6.01 -14.79
N TYR A 153 10.64 5.91 -14.98
CA TYR A 153 11.58 6.95 -14.57
C TYR A 153 11.37 8.25 -15.38
N VAL A 154 11.47 9.38 -14.67
CA VAL A 154 11.38 10.75 -15.23
C VAL A 154 12.71 11.48 -15.02
N HIS A 155 13.31 12.00 -16.09
CA HIS A 155 14.65 12.61 -16.05
C HIS A 155 14.62 14.11 -15.67
N ASP A 156 13.76 14.90 -16.30
CA ASP A 156 13.84 16.37 -16.28
C ASP A 156 13.08 17.03 -15.12
N LEU A 157 13.17 16.47 -13.91
CA LEU A 157 12.45 16.97 -12.74
C LEU A 157 12.92 18.34 -12.20
N PRO A 158 14.24 18.64 -12.07
CA PRO A 158 14.68 19.90 -11.49
C PRO A 158 14.10 21.18 -12.16
N PRO A 159 14.16 21.34 -13.50
CA PRO A 159 13.58 22.51 -14.14
C PRO A 159 12.04 22.54 -14.02
N GLU A 160 11.37 21.38 -14.08
CA GLU A 160 9.92 21.30 -13.91
C GLU A 160 9.48 21.77 -12.52
N ILE A 161 10.17 21.36 -11.46
CA ILE A 161 9.88 21.78 -10.07
C ILE A 161 10.03 23.28 -9.90
N LEU A 162 11.12 23.84 -10.41
CA LEU A 162 11.40 25.27 -10.29
C LEU A 162 10.39 26.12 -11.08
N SER A 163 9.77 25.55 -12.12
CA SER A 163 8.73 26.21 -12.90
C SER A 163 7.35 26.21 -12.22
N LEU A 164 7.15 25.42 -11.16
CA LEU A 164 5.85 25.29 -10.52
C LEU A 164 5.43 26.60 -9.83
N PRO A 165 4.25 27.16 -10.17
CA PRO A 165 3.74 28.32 -9.46
C PRO A 165 3.51 27.93 -8.00
N HIS A 166 3.93 28.76 -7.04
CA HIS A 166 3.80 28.50 -5.59
C HIS A 166 4.73 27.45 -4.98
N TRP A 167 5.74 26.91 -5.69
CA TRP A 167 6.71 25.95 -5.12
C TRP A 167 7.29 26.42 -3.77
N ASN A 168 7.61 27.71 -3.65
CA ASN A 168 8.02 28.36 -2.39
C ASN A 168 9.11 27.57 -1.63
N GLY A 169 10.10 27.07 -2.36
CA GLY A 169 11.19 26.26 -1.81
C GLY A 169 10.71 24.96 -1.15
N GLY A 170 9.55 24.43 -1.54
CA GLY A 170 8.95 23.20 -1.05
C GLY A 170 8.02 23.36 0.17
N ALA A 171 7.83 24.56 0.72
CA ALA A 171 6.98 24.73 1.90
C ALA A 171 5.54 24.25 1.62
N ASN A 172 4.99 23.41 2.51
CA ASN A 172 3.66 22.79 2.38
C ASN A 172 3.49 21.87 1.16
N HIS A 173 4.58 21.43 0.53
CA HIS A 173 4.52 20.46 -0.57
C HIS A 173 4.70 19.03 -0.04
N LEU A 174 4.01 18.08 -0.67
CA LEU A 174 4.16 16.66 -0.42
C LEU A 174 4.62 15.94 -1.69
N ILE A 175 5.73 15.22 -1.60
CA ILE A 175 6.32 14.46 -2.70
C ILE A 175 6.24 12.97 -2.37
N PHE A 176 5.83 12.16 -3.34
CA PHE A 176 5.67 10.72 -3.17
C PHE A 176 6.83 9.96 -3.82
N ASN A 177 7.41 9.01 -3.10
CA ASN A 177 8.35 8.06 -3.68
C ASN A 177 8.09 6.64 -3.17
N LEU A 178 7.85 5.71 -4.10
CA LEU A 178 7.59 4.32 -3.78
C LEU A 178 8.81 3.44 -3.98
N PHE A 179 9.59 3.74 -5.02
CA PHE A 179 10.76 2.97 -5.43
C PHE A 179 11.99 3.87 -5.43
N SER A 180 12.93 3.56 -4.53
CA SER A 180 14.18 4.30 -4.34
C SER A 180 15.35 3.63 -5.08
N GLY A 181 15.10 3.05 -6.26
CA GLY A 181 16.10 2.31 -7.05
C GLY A 181 16.02 0.78 -6.92
N THR A 182 16.96 0.12 -7.57
CA THR A 182 17.13 -1.34 -7.58
C THR A 182 18.56 -1.69 -7.20
N TRP A 183 18.77 -2.86 -6.60
CA TRP A 183 20.11 -3.34 -6.24
C TRP A 183 21.06 -3.34 -7.45
N PRO A 184 22.34 -2.95 -7.29
CA PRO A 184 22.97 -2.46 -6.06
C PRO A 184 22.74 -0.95 -5.82
N ASP A 185 22.17 -0.24 -6.78
CA ASP A 185 22.11 1.22 -6.88
C ASP A 185 20.87 1.84 -6.20
N TYR A 186 20.57 1.43 -4.95
CA TYR A 186 19.55 2.12 -4.17
C TYR A 186 19.98 3.57 -3.86
N SER A 187 19.08 4.52 -4.05
CA SER A 187 19.32 5.93 -3.79
C SER A 187 18.16 6.55 -3.03
N GLU A 188 18.46 7.09 -1.84
CA GLU A 188 17.48 7.84 -1.06
C GLU A 188 17.22 9.23 -1.63
N ASP A 189 18.15 9.72 -2.46
CA ASP A 189 18.08 11.00 -3.15
C ASP A 189 17.14 10.93 -4.36
N LEU A 190 16.20 11.87 -4.43
CA LEU A 190 15.29 12.01 -5.57
C LEU A 190 15.96 12.63 -6.81
N ARG A 191 17.24 12.99 -6.70
CA ARG A 191 18.06 13.63 -7.74
C ARG A 191 17.61 15.05 -8.08
N PHE A 192 17.00 15.72 -7.10
CA PHE A 192 16.70 17.15 -7.10
C PHE A 192 16.57 17.65 -5.66
N ASP A 193 16.74 18.96 -5.47
CA ASP A 193 16.57 19.57 -4.14
C ASP A 193 15.07 19.68 -3.77
N THR A 194 14.67 18.90 -2.77
CA THR A 194 13.30 18.88 -2.24
C THR A 194 13.01 20.07 -1.33
N GLY A 195 14.04 20.80 -0.90
CA GLY A 195 13.93 21.95 -0.01
C GLY A 195 13.14 21.63 1.26
N LYS A 196 12.03 22.33 1.43
CA LYS A 196 11.11 22.23 2.57
C LYS A 196 9.94 21.27 2.33
N ALA A 197 9.90 20.53 1.22
CA ALA A 197 8.81 19.60 0.94
C ALA A 197 8.86 18.39 1.87
N ILE A 198 7.69 17.91 2.29
CA ILE A 198 7.52 16.65 3.02
C ILE A 198 7.71 15.50 2.03
N LEU A 199 8.47 14.48 2.43
CA LEU A 199 8.62 13.24 1.65
C LEU A 199 7.72 12.16 2.22
N ALA A 200 6.78 11.69 1.42
CA ALA A 200 6.07 10.43 1.65
C ALA A 200 6.83 9.30 0.94
N LYS A 201 7.47 8.40 1.69
CA LYS A 201 8.26 7.29 1.11
C LYS A 201 7.86 5.91 1.64
N ALA A 202 7.87 4.91 0.76
CA ALA A 202 7.55 3.53 1.16
C ALA A 202 8.72 2.71 1.72
N SER A 203 9.95 3.05 1.35
CA SER A 203 11.17 2.43 1.85
C SER A 203 12.06 3.45 2.55
N LEU A 204 11.47 4.23 3.46
CA LEU A 204 12.17 5.33 4.12
C LEU A 204 13.21 4.79 5.12
N SER A 205 14.50 5.04 4.88
CA SER A 205 15.56 4.77 5.86
C SER A 205 15.49 5.75 7.03
N THR A 206 15.64 5.24 8.26
CA THR A 206 15.69 6.07 9.48
C THR A 206 16.87 7.05 9.50
N GLU A 207 17.92 6.76 8.73
CA GLU A 207 19.10 7.62 8.59
C GLU A 207 18.82 8.87 7.75
N PHE A 208 17.93 8.76 6.77
CA PHE A 208 17.63 9.82 5.79
C PHE A 208 16.25 10.47 6.04
N SER A 209 15.39 9.84 6.83
CA SER A 209 14.11 10.40 7.25
C SER A 209 14.28 11.60 8.16
N ARG A 210 13.46 12.64 7.99
CA ARG A 210 13.30 13.72 8.97
C ARG A 210 12.20 13.35 9.96
N PRO A 211 12.53 12.96 11.21
CA PRO A 211 11.53 12.47 12.16
C PRO A 211 10.47 13.52 12.46
N GLY A 212 9.20 13.10 12.47
CA GLY A 212 8.06 13.98 12.70
C GLY A 212 7.74 14.93 11.55
N PHE A 213 8.46 14.85 10.43
CA PHE A 213 8.25 15.68 9.25
C PHE A 213 7.94 14.81 8.02
N ASP A 214 8.82 13.87 7.69
CA ASP A 214 8.61 12.92 6.60
C ASP A 214 7.65 11.80 7.00
N VAL A 215 6.96 11.23 6.01
CA VAL A 215 5.91 10.23 6.20
C VAL A 215 6.35 8.91 5.59
N SER A 216 6.38 7.84 6.39
CA SER A 216 6.47 6.49 5.86
C SER A 216 5.09 5.93 5.59
N PHE A 217 4.89 5.31 4.43
CA PHE A 217 3.59 4.75 4.02
C PHE A 217 3.76 3.43 3.24
N PRO A 218 2.74 2.58 3.11
CA PRO A 218 2.91 1.27 2.50
C PRO A 218 3.24 1.35 1.01
N LEU A 219 4.02 0.38 0.54
CA LEU A 219 4.34 0.22 -0.88
C LEU A 219 3.11 -0.31 -1.63
N PHE A 220 2.57 0.48 -2.56
CA PHE A 220 1.47 0.06 -3.42
C PHE A 220 1.98 -0.55 -4.73
N LEU A 221 1.47 -1.73 -5.07
CA LEU A 221 1.71 -2.36 -6.36
C LEU A 221 0.86 -1.69 -7.45
N LYS A 222 1.30 -1.79 -8.72
CA LYS A 222 0.57 -1.23 -9.87
C LYS A 222 -0.87 -1.79 -9.99
N THR A 223 -1.08 -3.03 -9.55
CA THR A 223 -2.36 -3.74 -9.55
C THR A 223 -3.25 -3.38 -8.35
N HIS A 224 -2.75 -2.64 -7.37
CA HIS A 224 -3.53 -2.27 -6.20
C HIS A 224 -4.75 -1.43 -6.62
N PRO A 225 -5.96 -1.76 -6.13
CA PRO A 225 -7.14 -1.00 -6.47
C PRO A 225 -7.06 0.42 -5.88
N PRO A 226 -7.53 1.46 -6.59
CA PRO A 226 -7.43 2.85 -6.12
C PRO A 226 -8.33 3.13 -4.91
N LYS A 227 -9.39 2.34 -4.73
CA LYS A 227 -10.32 2.38 -3.60
C LYS A 227 -10.55 0.95 -3.14
N GLY A 228 -10.74 0.75 -1.84
CA GLY A 228 -11.13 -0.56 -1.30
C GLY A 228 -12.46 -1.01 -1.92
N SER A 229 -12.62 -2.31 -2.11
CA SER A 229 -13.89 -2.92 -2.48
C SER A 229 -14.96 -2.49 -1.45
N SER A 230 -16.05 -1.90 -1.92
CA SER A 230 -17.20 -1.51 -1.07
C SER A 230 -17.82 -2.68 -0.30
N VAL A 231 -17.48 -3.91 -0.69
CA VAL A 231 -17.92 -5.16 -0.05
C VAL A 231 -17.21 -5.40 1.30
N ASP A 232 -15.98 -4.89 1.47
CA ASP A 232 -15.17 -5.11 2.69
C ASP A 232 -14.92 -3.81 3.50
N ALA A 233 -15.30 -2.66 2.94
CA ALA A 233 -15.34 -1.42 3.70
C ALA A 233 -16.64 -1.40 4.51
N PRO A 234 -16.62 -1.42 5.86
CA PRO A 234 -17.84 -1.25 6.64
C PRO A 234 -18.52 0.04 6.21
N SER A 235 -19.68 -0.10 5.54
CA SER A 235 -20.47 0.99 4.97
C SER A 235 -20.94 2.01 6.00
N SER A 236 -20.74 1.72 7.29
CA SER A 236 -21.09 2.55 8.45
C SER A 236 -19.90 3.27 9.10
N CYS A 237 -18.65 3.02 8.73
CA CYS A 237 -17.49 3.67 9.36
C CYS A 237 -16.83 4.68 8.42
N ALA A 238 -16.90 5.96 8.80
CA ALA A 238 -16.02 6.96 8.23
C ALA A 238 -14.56 6.57 8.49
N ILE A 239 -13.84 6.19 7.43
CA ILE A 239 -12.41 5.81 7.47
C ILE A 239 -11.56 6.98 7.98
N PHE A 240 -12.06 8.22 7.95
CA PHE A 240 -11.41 9.39 8.56
C PHE A 240 -12.41 10.45 9.07
N PRO A 241 -12.11 11.13 10.19
CA PRO A 241 -10.89 11.01 10.99
C PRO A 241 -10.96 9.89 12.03
N LEU A 242 -10.00 8.95 12.01
CA LEU A 242 -9.83 7.97 13.08
C LEU A 242 -9.22 8.67 14.30
N ASN A 243 -9.92 8.73 15.43
CA ASN A 243 -9.33 9.22 16.69
C ASN A 243 -8.53 8.10 17.38
N ARG A 244 -7.44 7.66 16.73
CA ARG A 244 -6.51 6.63 17.23
C ARG A 244 -5.08 7.16 17.22
N HIS A 245 -4.21 6.62 18.10
CA HIS A 245 -2.79 6.99 18.15
C HIS A 245 -2.09 6.66 16.83
N TYR A 246 -2.31 5.45 16.30
CA TYR A 246 -1.84 5.03 14.99
C TYR A 246 -2.96 5.20 13.95
N LYS A 247 -2.74 6.06 12.95
CA LYS A 247 -3.70 6.26 11.85
C LYS A 247 -3.61 5.18 10.78
N LEU A 248 -2.42 4.59 10.62
CA LEU A 248 -2.10 3.50 9.71
C LEU A 248 -0.94 2.72 10.33
N ALA A 249 -1.02 1.39 10.31
CA ALA A 249 0.07 0.50 10.70
C ALA A 249 0.28 -0.52 9.58
N PHE A 250 1.53 -0.73 9.19
CA PHE A 250 1.87 -1.53 8.03
C PHE A 250 3.27 -2.17 8.22
N LYS A 251 3.50 -3.35 7.64
CA LYS A 251 4.69 -4.18 7.70
C LYS A 251 5.13 -4.51 6.27
N GLY A 252 6.06 -3.70 5.79
CA GLY A 252 6.75 -3.95 4.53
C GLY A 252 7.72 -5.15 4.58
N LYS A 253 8.20 -5.55 3.40
CA LYS A 253 9.35 -6.45 3.22
C LYS A 253 10.42 -5.73 2.40
N ARG A 254 11.62 -5.55 2.95
CA ARG A 254 12.78 -5.02 2.23
C ARG A 254 13.57 -6.19 1.64
N TYR A 255 13.62 -6.27 0.32
CA TYR A 255 14.39 -7.29 -0.38
C TYR A 255 15.76 -6.72 -0.73
N LEU A 256 16.83 -7.36 -0.25
CA LEU A 256 18.20 -6.90 -0.44
C LEU A 256 18.86 -7.53 -1.69
N ASN A 257 18.32 -8.63 -2.21
CA ASN A 257 18.89 -9.40 -3.33
C ASN A 257 17.80 -9.69 -4.38
N GLY A 258 18.08 -9.40 -5.66
CA GLY A 258 17.21 -9.72 -6.80
C GLY A 258 17.61 -8.94 -8.05
N ILE A 259 17.63 -9.60 -9.21
CA ILE A 259 18.03 -9.01 -10.50
C ILE A 259 16.86 -8.16 -11.02
N GLY A 260 16.98 -6.83 -10.94
CA GLY A 260 16.08 -5.91 -11.63
C GLY A 260 14.72 -5.63 -10.97
N SER A 261 14.12 -4.53 -11.43
CA SER A 261 12.76 -4.09 -11.09
C SER A 261 11.69 -5.13 -11.46
N ASP A 262 11.95 -6.00 -12.45
CA ASP A 262 11.05 -7.08 -12.86
C ASP A 262 10.99 -8.25 -11.88
N SER A 263 12.11 -8.64 -11.26
CA SER A 263 12.09 -9.64 -10.19
C SER A 263 11.26 -9.12 -9.01
N ARG A 264 11.50 -7.88 -8.59
CA ARG A 264 10.68 -7.16 -7.58
C ARG A 264 9.19 -7.15 -7.96
N ASN A 265 8.89 -6.84 -9.22
CA ASN A 265 7.53 -6.78 -9.76
C ASN A 265 6.90 -8.15 -9.98
N SER A 266 7.64 -9.27 -9.87
CA SER A 266 7.15 -10.65 -10.07
C SER A 266 6.76 -11.35 -8.76
N PHE A 267 7.19 -10.83 -7.60
CA PHE A 267 6.95 -11.49 -6.31
C PHE A 267 5.53 -11.30 -5.75
N TYR A 268 4.64 -10.59 -6.45
CA TYR A 268 3.19 -10.56 -6.15
C TYR A 268 2.54 -11.95 -6.24
N HIS A 269 3.14 -12.89 -6.97
CA HIS A 269 2.68 -14.29 -7.01
C HIS A 269 2.79 -15.02 -5.67
N ILE A 270 3.53 -14.49 -4.70
CA ILE A 270 3.63 -15.07 -3.34
C ILE A 270 2.48 -14.57 -2.45
N HIS A 271 1.74 -13.55 -2.88
CA HIS A 271 0.59 -13.03 -2.16
C HIS A 271 -0.70 -13.77 -2.57
N ASN A 272 -1.27 -14.55 -1.65
CA ASN A 272 -2.45 -15.38 -1.91
C ASN A 272 -3.81 -14.64 -1.89
N GLY A 273 -3.80 -13.31 -1.86
CA GLY A 273 -5.00 -12.46 -1.86
C GLY A 273 -5.91 -12.61 -0.62
N LYS A 274 -5.51 -13.40 0.38
CA LYS A 274 -6.31 -13.67 1.60
C LYS A 274 -5.79 -12.96 2.84
N THR A 275 -4.60 -12.37 2.77
CA THR A 275 -3.98 -11.70 3.91
C THR A 275 -3.54 -10.34 3.43
N LEU A 276 -4.27 -9.28 3.76
CA LEU A 276 -3.78 -7.92 3.59
C LEU A 276 -2.60 -7.75 4.53
N SER A 277 -1.38 -7.96 4.03
CA SER A 277 -0.20 -7.37 4.67
C SER A 277 -0.30 -5.88 4.39
N PHE A 278 -0.88 -5.16 5.35
CA PHE A 278 -0.43 -3.81 5.61
C PHE A 278 1.03 -3.95 6.00
#